data_AF-A0A4V2DC47-F1
#
_entry.id   AF-A0A4V2DC47-F1
#
_cell.length_a   1.000
_cell.length_b   1.000
_cell.length_c   1.000
_cell.angle_alpha   90.00
_cell.angle_beta   90.00
_cell.angle_gamma   90.00
#
_symmetry.space_group_name_H-M   'P 1'
#
loop_
_entity.id
_entity.type
_entity.pdbx_description
1 polymer ?
#
loop_
_entity_poly.entity_id
_entity_poly.type
_entity_poly.pdbx_seq_one_letter_code
_entity_poly.pdbx_strand_id
1 'polypeptide(L)'
;MIYVILAHNSPEMLSLLINKLQKKRNHFVIHIDQNQDITPFVEAAGGIQNCHFTQKRYASYWGSFALIEATLHAFDFIRKELRKRQRVVLLSGADLPIKSNRYIDRYLNSHPDTIFIAYEPIPRKIWYKGGITRFPLYDTISTSIKFYGGSQWFSIPYQALSIIFRFLKSNPDFVEYFRYVKIPDESFFQTLFLNCEHPYIDNNLRNHNLHFIKWDKPYKHPRILTAKDLCQIKKSKSLFARKFNITQSTEII
;
A
#
# COMPACT_ATOMS: atom_id res chain seq x y z
N MET A 1 12.34 7.50 6.22
CA MET A 1 11.42 6.76 5.33
C MET A 1 10.34 7.72 4.85
N ILE A 2 9.68 7.42 3.74
CA ILE A 2 8.46 8.12 3.31
C ILE A 2 7.30 7.15 3.47
N TYR A 3 6.27 7.54 4.23
CA TYR A 3 5.05 6.77 4.41
C TYR A 3 3.95 7.41 3.58
N VAL A 4 3.46 6.70 2.56
CA VAL A 4 2.24 7.08 1.85
C VAL A 4 1.08 6.46 2.61
N ILE A 5 0.12 7.27 3.05
CA ILE A 5 -1.01 6.82 3.86
C ILE A 5 -2.32 7.15 3.14
N LEU A 6 -3.11 6.12 2.83
CA LEU A 6 -4.47 6.26 2.28
C LEU A 6 -5.50 6.11 3.41
N ALA A 7 -6.26 7.15 3.74
CA ALA A 7 -7.21 7.15 4.86
C ALA A 7 -8.61 7.64 4.47
N HIS A 8 -9.65 7.11 5.14
CA HIS A 8 -11.04 7.43 4.82
C HIS A 8 -12.03 7.35 6.02
N ASN A 9 -11.59 7.15 7.27
CA ASN A 9 -12.55 6.95 8.37
C ASN A 9 -12.15 7.55 9.72
N SER A 10 -10.99 7.17 10.29
CA SER A 10 -10.63 7.57 11.66
C SER A 10 -9.41 8.51 11.67
N PRO A 11 -9.61 9.81 11.92
CA PRO A 11 -8.54 10.77 12.19
C PRO A 11 -7.65 10.38 13.37
N GLU A 12 -8.22 9.78 14.41
CA GLU A 12 -7.51 9.34 15.62
C GLU A 12 -6.54 8.21 15.30
N MET A 13 -6.99 7.21 14.52
CA MET A 13 -6.12 6.14 14.05
C MET A 13 -5.00 6.67 13.14
N LEU A 14 -5.30 7.64 12.27
CA LEU A 14 -4.29 8.30 11.45
C LEU A 14 -3.24 8.99 12.35
N SER A 15 -3.69 9.81 13.30
CA SER A 15 -2.80 10.51 14.22
C SER A 15 -1.94 9.55 15.02
N LEU A 16 -2.52 8.45 15.53
CA LEU A 16 -1.79 7.42 16.25
C LEU A 16 -0.71 6.77 15.39
N LEU A 17 -1.06 6.39 14.15
CA LEU A 17 -0.10 5.82 13.20
C LEU A 17 1.07 6.75 12.94
N ILE A 18 0.78 8.02 12.63
CA ILE A 18 1.82 9.02 12.33
C ILE A 18 2.70 9.23 13.56
N ASN A 19 2.11 9.41 14.75
CA ASN A 19 2.86 9.59 16.00
C ASN A 19 3.79 8.41 16.31
N LYS A 20 3.32 7.16 16.13
CA LYS A 20 4.16 5.97 16.34
C LYS A 20 5.33 5.89 15.35
N LEU A 21 5.17 6.45 14.15
CA LEU A 21 6.21 6.46 13.12
C LEU A 21 7.04 7.75 13.10
N GLN A 22 6.71 8.73 13.96
CA GLN A 22 7.29 10.05 13.85
C GLN A 22 8.79 10.05 14.19
N LYS A 23 9.59 10.63 13.29
CA LYS A 23 11.02 10.90 13.43
C LYS A 23 11.39 12.10 12.58
N LYS A 24 12.46 12.83 12.97
CA LYS A 24 12.97 14.01 12.26
C LYS A 24 13.14 13.85 10.73
N ARG A 25 13.46 12.64 10.25
CA ARG A 25 13.70 12.33 8.82
C ARG A 25 12.58 11.53 8.15
N ASN A 26 11.48 11.28 8.86
CA ASN A 26 10.32 10.62 8.28
C ASN A 26 9.41 11.68 7.66
N HIS A 27 8.82 11.33 6.53
CA HIS A 27 7.84 12.14 5.82
C HIS A 27 6.57 11.32 5.66
N PHE A 28 5.42 11.99 5.77
CA PHE A 28 4.10 11.38 5.62
C PHE A 28 3.40 12.07 4.46
N VAL A 29 3.10 11.32 3.41
CA VAL A 29 2.32 11.79 2.27
C VAL A 29 0.93 11.17 2.40
N ILE A 30 -0.04 12.00 2.75
CA ILE A 30 -1.34 11.56 3.25
C ILE A 30 -2.39 11.91 2.21
N HIS A 31 -3.13 10.91 1.75
CA HIS A 31 -4.34 11.08 0.96
C HIS A 31 -5.54 10.77 1.85
N ILE A 32 -6.46 11.73 1.95
CA ILE A 32 -7.77 11.53 2.54
C ILE A 32 -8.77 11.36 1.39
N ASP A 33 -9.59 10.33 1.47
CA ASP A 33 -10.65 10.07 0.51
C ASP A 33 -11.51 11.32 0.27
N GLN A 34 -11.83 11.62 -0.99
CA GLN A 34 -12.55 12.84 -1.36
C GLN A 34 -13.94 12.92 -0.73
N ASN A 35 -14.58 11.79 -0.47
CA ASN A 35 -15.91 11.72 0.15
C ASN A 35 -15.90 12.02 1.65
N GLN A 36 -14.72 12.16 2.26
CA GLN A 36 -14.57 12.48 3.67
C GLN A 36 -14.23 13.96 3.84
N ASP A 37 -14.71 14.55 4.95
CA ASP A 37 -14.18 15.83 5.41
C ASP A 37 -12.72 15.65 5.84
N ILE A 38 -11.85 16.47 5.27
CA ILE A 38 -10.42 16.44 5.54
C ILE A 38 -10.07 17.14 6.86
N THR A 39 -10.91 18.07 7.32
CA THR A 39 -10.62 18.98 8.44
C THR A 39 -10.19 18.22 9.70
N PRO A 40 -10.93 17.18 10.16
CA PRO A 40 -10.55 16.43 11.35
C PRO A 40 -9.21 15.70 11.21
N PHE A 41 -8.86 15.25 10.00
CA PHE A 41 -7.58 14.57 9.73
C PHE A 41 -6.39 15.53 9.78
N VAL A 42 -6.58 16.76 9.26
CA VAL A 42 -5.55 17.81 9.31
C VAL A 42 -5.33 18.26 10.74
N GLU A 43 -6.40 18.49 11.50
CA GLU A 43 -6.34 18.83 12.93
C GLU A 43 -5.65 17.73 13.74
N ALA A 44 -6.02 16.46 13.51
CA ALA A 44 -5.43 15.33 14.22
C ALA A 44 -3.93 15.10 13.89
N ALA A 45 -3.47 15.55 12.72
CA ALA A 45 -2.06 15.57 12.34
C ALA A 45 -1.35 16.89 12.73
N GLY A 46 -2.07 17.83 13.35
CA GLY A 46 -1.57 19.12 13.79
C GLY A 46 -0.37 18.98 14.73
N GLY A 47 0.65 19.81 14.52
CA GLY A 47 1.89 19.78 15.30
C GLY A 47 2.87 18.67 14.92
N ILE A 48 2.49 17.72 14.04
CA ILE A 48 3.42 16.69 13.56
C ILE A 48 4.21 17.21 12.36
N GLN A 49 5.54 17.20 12.49
CA GLN A 49 6.45 17.62 11.40
C GLN A 49 6.37 16.68 10.20
N ASN A 50 6.60 17.24 9.00
CA ASN A 50 6.70 16.53 7.73
C ASN A 50 5.43 15.77 7.30
N CYS A 51 4.25 16.25 7.71
CA CYS A 51 2.96 15.79 7.17
C CYS A 51 2.58 16.60 5.93
N HIS A 52 2.31 15.90 4.83
CA HIS A 52 1.97 16.48 3.53
C HIS A 52 0.65 15.88 3.06
N PHE A 53 -0.43 16.65 3.12
CA PHE A 53 -1.73 16.23 2.59
C PHE A 53 -1.79 16.49 1.08
N THR A 54 -2.23 15.50 0.31
CA THR A 54 -2.36 15.65 -1.15
C THR A 54 -3.53 16.57 -1.50
N GLN A 55 -3.27 17.58 -2.34
CA GLN A 55 -4.29 18.57 -2.73
C GLN A 55 -5.40 17.93 -3.57
N LYS A 56 -5.03 17.21 -4.63
CA LYS A 56 -5.97 16.40 -5.41
C LYS A 56 -6.31 15.12 -4.66
N ARG A 57 -7.56 15.06 -4.19
CA ARG A 57 -8.18 13.89 -3.56
C ARG A 57 -8.97 13.10 -4.60
N TYR A 58 -9.25 11.85 -4.29
CA TYR A 58 -9.95 10.92 -5.16
C TYR A 58 -11.04 10.24 -4.35
N ALA A 59 -12.26 10.20 -4.89
CA ALA A 59 -13.39 9.51 -4.29
C ALA A 59 -13.20 8.00 -4.47
N SER A 60 -12.69 7.33 -3.45
CA SER A 60 -12.42 5.90 -3.49
C SER A 60 -13.50 5.12 -2.75
N TYR A 61 -14.01 4.10 -3.43
CA TYR A 61 -14.76 3.02 -2.79
C TYR A 61 -13.89 1.76 -2.79
N TRP A 62 -14.27 0.78 -1.98
CA TRP A 62 -13.50 -0.46 -1.86
C TRP A 62 -13.34 -1.14 -3.22
N GLY A 63 -12.09 -1.43 -3.58
CA GLY A 63 -11.73 -2.06 -4.85
C GLY A 63 -11.91 -1.18 -6.09
N SER A 64 -11.96 0.14 -5.94
CA SER A 64 -12.02 1.10 -7.04
C SER A 64 -10.64 1.46 -7.60
N PHE A 65 -10.59 1.85 -8.87
CA PHE A 65 -9.37 2.35 -9.50
C PHE A 65 -8.84 3.65 -8.86
N ALA A 66 -9.71 4.42 -8.18
CA ALA A 66 -9.33 5.64 -7.46
C ALA A 66 -8.26 5.40 -6.38
N LEU A 67 -8.14 4.19 -5.81
CA LEU A 67 -7.05 3.84 -4.90
C LEU A 67 -5.68 3.86 -5.60
N ILE A 68 -5.62 3.41 -6.86
CA ILE A 68 -4.39 3.47 -7.67
C ILE A 68 -4.09 4.90 -8.04
N GLU A 69 -5.10 5.70 -8.41
CA GLU A 69 -4.91 7.12 -8.75
C GLU A 69 -4.39 7.91 -7.55
N ALA A 70 -4.95 7.69 -6.36
CA ALA A 70 -4.44 8.26 -5.11
C ALA A 70 -2.98 7.85 -4.83
N THR A 71 -2.65 6.58 -5.03
CA THR A 71 -1.28 6.06 -4.83
C THR A 71 -0.29 6.68 -5.82
N LEU A 72 -0.63 6.72 -7.11
CA LEU A 72 0.21 7.31 -8.15
C LEU A 72 0.38 8.82 -7.96
N HIS A 73 -0.67 9.53 -7.55
CA HIS A 73 -0.58 10.95 -7.24
C HIS A 73 0.37 11.21 -6.06
N ALA A 74 0.31 10.40 -5.01
CA ALA A 74 1.25 10.49 -3.90
C ALA A 74 2.71 10.20 -4.34
N PHE A 75 2.92 9.22 -5.22
CA PHE A 75 4.24 8.92 -5.77
C PHE A 75 4.80 10.03 -6.66
N ASP A 76 3.94 10.70 -7.44
CA ASP A 76 4.33 11.84 -8.25
C ASP A 76 4.70 13.04 -7.38
N PHE A 77 3.91 13.31 -6.33
CA PHE A 77 4.22 14.32 -5.32
C PHE A 77 5.58 14.08 -4.64
N ILE A 78 5.89 12.82 -4.29
CA ILE A 78 7.19 12.45 -3.73
C ILE A 78 8.34 12.80 -4.69
N ARG A 79 8.18 12.50 -5.98
CA ARG A 79 9.19 12.76 -7.03
C ARG A 79 9.38 14.24 -7.31
N LYS A 80 8.29 15.00 -7.40
CA LYS A 80 8.29 16.40 -7.86
C LYS A 80 8.53 17.40 -6.73
N GLU A 81 7.84 17.21 -5.61
CA GLU A 81 7.75 18.20 -4.53
C GLU A 81 8.70 17.86 -3.37
N LEU A 82 8.65 16.64 -2.81
CA LEU A 82 9.55 16.28 -1.70
C LEU A 82 11.01 16.21 -2.15
N ARG A 83 11.27 15.67 -3.35
CA ARG A 83 12.61 15.41 -3.90
C ARG A 83 13.52 14.65 -2.93
N LYS A 84 12.93 13.84 -2.05
CA LYS A 84 13.66 13.00 -1.08
C LYS A 84 13.81 11.59 -1.64
N ARG A 85 15.06 11.15 -1.81
CA ARG A 85 15.40 9.79 -2.25
C ARG A 85 15.38 8.81 -1.08
N GLN A 86 14.23 8.68 -0.44
CA GLN A 86 14.01 7.75 0.65
C GLN A 86 13.05 6.65 0.21
N ARG A 87 13.20 5.47 0.80
CA ARG A 87 12.29 4.34 0.60
C ARG A 87 10.85 4.73 0.93
N VAL A 88 9.91 4.23 0.12
CA VAL A 88 8.48 4.46 0.25
C VAL A 88 7.79 3.24 0.86
N VAL A 89 6.89 3.46 1.80
CA VAL A 89 6.04 2.45 2.42
C VAL A 89 4.60 2.87 2.19
N LEU A 90 3.80 2.02 1.53
CA LEU A 90 2.37 2.27 1.33
C LEU A 90 1.58 1.62 2.46
N LEU A 91 0.82 2.45 3.17
CA LEU A 91 -0.04 2.09 4.30
C LEU A 91 -1.43 2.68 4.09
N SER A 92 -2.40 2.20 4.86
CA SER A 92 -3.65 2.88 5.09
C SER A 92 -3.67 3.58 6.45
N GLY A 93 -4.70 4.40 6.70
CA GLY A 93 -5.00 4.95 8.02
C GLY A 93 -5.39 3.95 9.11
N ALA A 94 -5.48 2.64 8.81
CA ALA A 94 -5.85 1.59 9.77
C ALA A 94 -4.74 0.54 10.00
N ASP A 95 -3.51 0.85 9.57
CA ASP A 95 -2.32 0.07 9.89
C ASP A 95 -1.61 0.66 11.11
N LEU A 96 -0.84 -0.15 11.83
CA LEU A 96 0.10 0.32 12.85
C LEU A 96 1.44 -0.43 12.72
N PRO A 97 2.57 0.22 13.06
CA PRO A 97 3.83 -0.50 13.22
C PRO A 97 3.75 -1.45 14.41
N ILE A 98 4.23 -2.68 14.23
CA ILE A 98 4.34 -3.69 15.30
C ILE A 98 5.80 -3.94 15.71
N LYS A 99 6.72 -3.14 15.17
CA LYS A 99 8.15 -3.08 15.53
C LYS A 99 8.53 -1.63 15.78
N SER A 100 9.56 -1.41 16.59
CA SER A 100 10.06 -0.04 16.86
C SER A 100 10.61 0.61 15.61
N ASN A 101 10.59 1.95 15.54
CA ASN A 101 11.19 2.69 14.42
C ASN A 101 12.65 2.30 14.18
N ARG A 102 13.43 2.07 15.24
CA ARG A 102 14.83 1.61 15.12
C ARG A 102 14.93 0.27 14.40
N TYR A 103 14.02 -0.67 14.69
CA TYR A 103 13.99 -1.97 14.02
C TYR A 103 13.55 -1.83 12.56
N ILE A 104 12.49 -1.07 12.30
CA ILE A 104 11.98 -0.81 10.94
C ILE A 104 13.08 -0.19 10.07
N ASP A 105 13.76 0.85 10.57
CA ASP A 105 14.86 1.49 9.85
C ASP A 105 16.00 0.50 9.59
N ARG A 106 16.42 -0.25 10.60
CA ARG A 106 17.50 -1.24 10.44
C ARG A 106 17.16 -2.28 9.38
N TYR A 107 15.97 -2.86 9.45
CA TYR A 107 15.53 -3.91 8.54
C TYR A 107 15.39 -3.40 7.10
N LEU A 108 14.79 -2.22 6.91
CA LEU A 108 14.60 -1.68 5.57
C LEU A 108 15.90 -1.12 4.98
N ASN A 109 16.80 -0.55 5.80
CA ASN A 109 18.11 -0.08 5.34
C ASN A 109 19.08 -1.24 5.04
N SER A 110 18.90 -2.42 5.65
CA SER A 110 19.64 -3.62 5.26
C SER A 110 19.12 -4.27 3.97
N HIS A 111 18.02 -3.74 3.41
CA HIS A 111 17.41 -4.18 2.15
C HIS A 111 17.12 -2.96 1.24
N PRO A 112 18.15 -2.16 0.92
CA PRO A 112 17.96 -0.83 0.33
C PRO A 112 17.25 -0.88 -1.04
N ASP A 113 17.56 -1.92 -1.84
CA ASP A 113 17.02 -2.11 -3.18
C ASP A 113 15.82 -3.03 -3.25
N THR A 114 15.50 -3.75 -2.16
CA THR A 114 14.46 -4.78 -2.19
C THR A 114 13.06 -4.19 -2.33
N ILE A 115 12.30 -4.71 -3.28
CA ILE A 115 10.89 -4.36 -3.54
C ILE A 115 10.03 -5.41 -2.85
N PHE A 116 9.43 -5.03 -1.72
CA PHE A 116 8.61 -5.91 -0.90
C PHE A 116 7.14 -5.73 -1.30
N ILE A 117 6.65 -6.64 -2.14
CA ILE A 117 5.26 -6.70 -2.58
C ILE A 117 4.84 -8.16 -2.66
N ALA A 118 3.67 -8.51 -2.12
CA ALA A 118 3.13 -9.85 -2.28
C ALA A 118 2.52 -9.99 -3.67
N TYR A 119 2.86 -11.06 -4.39
CA TYR A 119 2.37 -11.36 -5.73
C TYR A 119 2.22 -12.86 -5.96
N GLU A 120 1.22 -13.23 -6.74
CA GLU A 120 0.88 -14.60 -7.13
C GLU A 120 0.34 -14.54 -8.57
N PRO A 121 0.67 -15.53 -9.42
CA PRO A 121 0.11 -15.58 -10.77
C PRO A 121 -1.41 -15.79 -10.75
N ILE A 122 -2.10 -15.18 -11.70
CA ILE A 122 -3.51 -15.43 -12.00
C ILE A 122 -3.56 -16.36 -13.22
N PRO A 123 -4.34 -17.46 -13.20
CA PRO A 123 -5.26 -17.86 -12.14
C PRO A 123 -4.59 -18.45 -10.89
N ARG A 124 -5.20 -18.19 -9.73
CA ARG A 124 -4.79 -18.76 -8.43
C ARG A 124 -5.81 -19.77 -7.91
N LYS A 125 -5.41 -21.04 -7.71
CA LYS A 125 -6.32 -22.16 -7.36
C LYS A 125 -7.24 -21.90 -6.17
N ILE A 126 -6.75 -21.18 -5.14
CA ILE A 126 -7.51 -20.94 -3.91
C ILE A 126 -8.52 -19.77 -4.03
N TRP A 127 -8.53 -19.06 -5.15
CA TRP A 127 -9.46 -17.96 -5.39
C TRP A 127 -10.66 -18.42 -6.21
N TYR A 128 -11.82 -17.82 -5.96
CA TYR A 128 -13.04 -18.10 -6.71
C TYR A 128 -12.78 -17.90 -8.22
N LYS A 129 -13.00 -18.96 -9.02
CA LYS A 129 -12.70 -19.00 -10.45
C LYS A 129 -11.27 -18.52 -10.80
N GLY A 130 -10.30 -18.82 -9.94
CA GLY A 130 -8.91 -18.40 -10.14
C GLY A 130 -8.63 -16.91 -9.97
N GLY A 131 -9.64 -16.09 -9.67
CA GLY A 131 -9.56 -14.62 -9.73
C GLY A 131 -9.72 -14.04 -11.14
N ILE A 132 -9.87 -14.87 -12.17
CA ILE A 132 -10.00 -14.47 -13.57
C ILE A 132 -11.16 -13.50 -13.79
N THR A 133 -12.27 -13.69 -13.05
CA THR A 133 -13.48 -12.86 -13.17
C THR A 133 -13.29 -11.39 -12.79
N ARG A 134 -12.12 -11.02 -12.24
CA ARG A 134 -11.74 -9.63 -11.98
C ARG A 134 -11.23 -8.91 -13.23
N PHE A 135 -10.83 -9.65 -14.26
CA PHE A 135 -10.11 -9.17 -15.44
C PHE A 135 -11.03 -9.26 -16.67
N PRO A 136 -11.54 -8.14 -17.20
CA PRO A 136 -12.29 -8.13 -18.46
C PRO A 136 -11.46 -8.71 -19.61
N LEU A 137 -12.08 -9.48 -20.50
CA LEU A 137 -11.42 -10.07 -21.68
C LEU A 137 -10.12 -10.84 -21.35
N TYR A 138 -10.10 -11.52 -20.19
CA TYR A 138 -8.91 -12.19 -19.67
C TYR A 138 -8.24 -13.12 -20.69
N ASP A 139 -9.00 -13.99 -21.35
CA ASP A 139 -8.43 -14.99 -22.28
C ASP A 139 -7.70 -14.32 -23.45
N THR A 140 -8.23 -13.21 -23.97
CA THR A 140 -7.59 -12.43 -25.03
C THR A 140 -6.33 -11.73 -24.51
N ILE A 141 -6.45 -11.02 -23.39
CA ILE A 141 -5.39 -10.11 -22.92
C ILE A 141 -4.23 -10.87 -22.27
N SER A 142 -4.51 -12.03 -21.65
CA SER A 142 -3.50 -12.87 -21.02
C SER A 142 -2.47 -13.46 -22.01
N THR A 143 -2.74 -13.39 -23.31
CA THR A 143 -1.76 -13.72 -24.36
C THR A 143 -0.63 -12.67 -24.48
N SER A 144 -0.90 -11.44 -24.06
CA SER A 144 0.01 -10.30 -24.19
C SER A 144 0.60 -9.86 -22.86
N ILE A 145 -0.14 -9.97 -21.75
CA ILE A 145 0.32 -9.60 -20.41
C ILE A 145 0.04 -10.71 -19.40
N LYS A 146 1.00 -11.00 -18.53
CA LYS A 146 0.82 -11.99 -17.46
C LYS A 146 0.22 -11.31 -16.24
N PHE A 147 -0.95 -11.76 -15.80
CA PHE A 147 -1.63 -11.17 -14.65
C PHE A 147 -1.09 -11.70 -13.33
N TYR A 148 -0.89 -10.79 -12.39
CA TYR A 148 -0.48 -11.10 -11.02
C TYR A 148 -1.35 -10.35 -10.03
N GLY A 149 -1.62 -10.97 -8.88
CA GLY A 149 -2.38 -10.37 -7.79
C GLY A 149 -1.72 -10.63 -6.44
N GLY A 150 -2.07 -9.84 -5.43
CA GLY A 150 -1.56 -9.99 -4.08
C GLY A 150 -2.08 -8.91 -3.15
N SER A 151 -1.25 -8.46 -2.22
CA SER A 151 -1.64 -7.42 -1.27
C SER A 151 -1.46 -6.02 -1.88
N GLN A 152 -2.43 -5.14 -1.64
CA GLN A 152 -2.30 -3.70 -1.93
C GLN A 152 -1.10 -3.05 -1.22
N TRP A 153 -0.75 -3.52 -0.03
CA TRP A 153 0.29 -2.91 0.80
C TRP A 153 1.67 -3.41 0.40
N PHE A 154 2.62 -2.49 0.26
CA PHE A 154 3.97 -2.81 -0.16
C PHE A 154 4.97 -1.76 0.30
N SER A 155 6.25 -2.05 0.09
CA SER A 155 7.29 -1.06 0.31
C SER A 155 8.40 -1.19 -0.72
N ILE A 156 8.79 -0.05 -1.30
CA ILE A 156 9.66 0.03 -2.47
C ILE A 156 10.78 1.06 -2.28
N PRO A 157 11.97 0.83 -2.86
CA PRO A 157 13.00 1.86 -2.98
C PRO A 157 12.51 3.03 -3.82
N TYR A 158 13.08 4.23 -3.60
CA TYR A 158 12.75 5.42 -4.39
C TYR A 158 12.93 5.20 -5.90
N GLN A 159 13.96 4.44 -6.29
CA GLN A 159 14.27 4.18 -7.70
C GLN A 159 13.11 3.49 -8.44
N ALA A 160 12.34 2.64 -7.76
CA ALA A 160 11.18 1.96 -8.34
C ALA A 160 10.10 2.95 -8.81
N LEU A 161 9.98 4.14 -8.21
CA LEU A 161 9.04 5.17 -8.67
C LEU A 161 9.32 5.57 -10.12
N SER A 162 10.59 5.75 -10.49
CA SER A 162 10.96 6.12 -11.85
C SER A 162 10.61 5.05 -12.87
N ILE A 163 10.73 3.77 -12.48
CA ILE A 163 10.39 2.62 -13.30
C ILE A 163 8.88 2.52 -13.49
N ILE A 164 8.10 2.69 -12.42
CA ILE A 164 6.63 2.77 -12.47
C ILE A 164 6.20 3.83 -13.49
N PHE A 165 6.64 5.09 -13.34
CA PHE A 165 6.19 6.15 -14.23
C PHE A 165 6.69 5.99 -15.67
N ARG A 166 7.87 5.40 -15.90
CA ARG A 166 8.34 5.07 -17.24
C ARG A 166 7.45 4.02 -17.89
N PHE A 167 7.15 2.94 -17.17
CA PHE A 167 6.26 1.88 -17.65
C PHE A 167 4.89 2.45 -18.02
N LEU A 168 4.29 3.24 -17.13
CA LEU A 168 2.96 3.83 -17.37
C LEU A 168 2.95 4.80 -18.56
N LYS A 169 4.04 5.56 -18.75
CA LYS A 169 4.17 6.45 -19.92
C LYS A 169 4.24 5.66 -21.23
N SER A 170 4.95 4.54 -21.25
CA SER A 170 5.09 3.70 -22.44
C SER A 170 3.89 2.80 -22.71
N ASN A 171 3.04 2.55 -21.70
CA ASN A 171 1.91 1.63 -21.78
C ASN A 171 0.62 2.31 -21.30
N PRO A 172 0.09 3.33 -22.00
CA PRO A 172 -1.13 4.01 -21.59
C PRO A 172 -2.35 3.06 -21.52
N ASP A 173 -2.41 2.08 -22.43
CA ASP A 173 -3.50 1.08 -22.47
C ASP A 173 -3.54 0.20 -21.22
N PHE A 174 -2.41 0.03 -20.52
CA PHE A 174 -2.37 -0.66 -19.24
C PHE A 174 -3.20 0.07 -18.19
N VAL A 175 -3.06 1.40 -18.11
CA VAL A 175 -3.83 2.24 -17.18
C VAL A 175 -5.31 2.15 -17.52
N GLU A 176 -5.64 2.29 -18.81
CA GLU A 176 -7.02 2.26 -19.28
C GLU A 176 -7.69 0.91 -18.99
N TYR A 177 -7.00 -0.20 -19.27
CA TYR A 177 -7.49 -1.54 -18.96
C TYR A 177 -7.82 -1.71 -17.47
N PHE A 178 -6.92 -1.28 -16.59
CA PHE A 178 -7.10 -1.46 -15.15
C PHE A 178 -8.20 -0.56 -14.55
N ARG A 179 -8.71 0.44 -15.27
CA ARG A 179 -9.94 1.16 -14.87
C ARG A 179 -11.16 0.23 -14.81
N TYR A 180 -11.16 -0.84 -15.60
CA TYR A 180 -12.25 -1.81 -15.68
C TYR A 180 -11.99 -3.09 -14.88
N VAL A 181 -10.78 -3.27 -14.35
CA VAL A 181 -10.44 -4.41 -13.49
C VAL A 181 -11.07 -4.25 -12.12
N LYS A 182 -11.64 -5.33 -11.57
CA LYS A 182 -12.23 -5.33 -10.22
C LYS A 182 -11.14 -5.47 -9.16
N ILE A 183 -11.21 -4.63 -8.13
CA ILE A 183 -10.23 -4.58 -7.03
C ILE A 183 -8.81 -4.39 -7.61
N PRO A 184 -8.58 -3.40 -8.49
CA PRO A 184 -7.36 -3.33 -9.27
C PRO A 184 -6.14 -3.00 -8.39
N ASP A 185 -6.35 -2.41 -7.21
CA ASP A 185 -5.30 -2.08 -6.23
C ASP A 185 -4.54 -3.32 -5.71
N GLU A 186 -5.13 -4.51 -5.83
CA GLU A 186 -4.49 -5.78 -5.48
C GLU A 186 -3.81 -6.49 -6.68
N SER A 187 -3.80 -5.91 -7.88
CA SER A 187 -3.16 -6.54 -9.06
C SER A 187 -2.39 -5.58 -9.97
N PHE A 188 -2.63 -4.26 -9.87
CA PHE A 188 -2.02 -3.25 -10.73
C PHE A 188 -0.51 -3.21 -10.62
N PHE A 189 0.02 -3.02 -9.41
CA PHE A 189 1.46 -2.88 -9.20
C PHE A 189 2.21 -4.20 -9.36
N GLN A 190 1.58 -5.33 -8.99
CA GLN A 190 2.13 -6.67 -9.18
C GLN A 190 2.29 -6.96 -10.67
N THR A 191 1.21 -6.77 -11.44
CA THR A 191 1.21 -6.98 -12.89
C THR A 191 2.19 -6.02 -13.56
N LEU A 192 2.25 -4.75 -13.14
CA LEU A 192 3.23 -3.80 -13.65
C LEU A 192 4.67 -4.27 -13.42
N PHE A 193 5.04 -4.60 -12.18
CA PHE A 193 6.42 -4.98 -11.87
C PHE A 193 6.86 -6.24 -12.60
N LEU A 194 5.96 -7.21 -12.79
CA LEU A 194 6.26 -8.49 -13.43
C LEU A 194 6.15 -8.46 -14.97
N ASN A 195 5.74 -7.33 -15.56
CA ASN A 195 5.70 -7.15 -17.02
C ASN A 195 6.51 -5.92 -17.48
N CYS A 196 7.27 -5.27 -16.60
CA CYS A 196 8.04 -4.08 -16.96
C CYS A 196 9.41 -4.37 -17.57
N GLU A 197 9.82 -5.64 -17.64
CA GLU A 197 11.07 -6.12 -18.23
C GLU A 197 12.29 -5.28 -17.81
N HIS A 198 12.37 -4.95 -16.53
CA HIS A 198 13.40 -4.05 -16.00
C HIS A 198 14.33 -4.80 -15.05
N PRO A 199 15.63 -4.96 -15.36
CA PRO A 199 16.56 -5.79 -14.57
C PRO A 199 16.63 -5.42 -13.09
N TYR A 200 16.52 -4.13 -12.76
CA TYR A 200 16.45 -3.69 -11.36
C TYR A 200 15.24 -4.27 -10.61
N ILE A 201 14.07 -4.35 -11.25
CA ILE A 201 12.87 -4.93 -10.62
C ILE A 201 13.07 -6.43 -10.49
N ASP A 202 13.46 -7.11 -11.57
CA ASP A 202 13.61 -8.57 -11.60
C ASP A 202 14.58 -9.09 -10.53
N ASN A 203 15.70 -8.40 -10.32
CA ASN A 203 16.71 -8.80 -9.35
C ASN A 203 16.31 -8.50 -7.89
N ASN A 204 15.39 -7.56 -7.67
CA ASN A 204 15.10 -7.04 -6.33
C ASN A 204 13.67 -7.30 -5.83
N LEU A 205 12.81 -7.89 -6.65
CA LEU A 205 11.45 -8.25 -6.26
C LEU A 205 11.45 -9.38 -5.22
N ARG A 206 10.70 -9.21 -4.13
CA ARG A 206 10.51 -10.22 -3.08
C ARG A 206 9.05 -10.36 -2.75
N ASN A 207 8.57 -11.60 -2.84
CA ASN A 207 7.17 -11.98 -2.61
C ASN A 207 6.81 -11.95 -1.11
N HIS A 208 6.78 -10.75 -0.54
CA HIS A 208 6.44 -10.50 0.87
C HIS A 208 6.07 -9.03 1.04
N ASN A 209 4.95 -8.73 1.70
CA ASN A 209 4.44 -7.36 1.87
C ASN A 209 4.76 -6.70 3.22
N LEU A 210 5.40 -7.42 4.15
CA LEU A 210 5.78 -6.94 5.49
C LEU A 210 4.60 -6.66 6.45
N HIS A 211 3.40 -7.14 6.13
CA HIS A 211 2.20 -6.93 6.93
C HIS A 211 1.71 -8.23 7.58
N PHE A 212 1.43 -8.15 8.88
CA PHE A 212 0.66 -9.17 9.57
C PHE A 212 -0.83 -8.87 9.37
N ILE A 213 -1.52 -9.73 8.64
CA ILE A 213 -2.94 -9.55 8.31
C ILE A 213 -3.67 -10.85 8.63
N LYS A 214 -4.77 -10.76 9.37
CA LYS A 214 -5.66 -11.90 9.62
C LYS A 214 -6.98 -11.70 8.90
N TRP A 215 -7.52 -12.82 8.45
CA TRP A 215 -8.77 -12.87 7.70
C TRP A 215 -9.65 -13.94 8.33
N ASP A 216 -10.92 -13.61 8.55
CA ASP A 216 -11.95 -14.55 9.01
C ASP A 216 -12.99 -14.71 7.91
N LYS A 217 -13.71 -15.84 7.88
CA LYS A 217 -14.81 -16.07 6.92
C LYS A 217 -15.84 -14.94 7.04
N PRO A 218 -16.35 -14.35 5.93
CA PRO A 218 -16.25 -14.81 4.54
C PRO A 218 -15.03 -14.27 3.75
N TYR A 219 -13.97 -13.81 4.42
CA TYR A 219 -12.71 -13.33 3.82
C TYR A 219 -12.86 -12.14 2.86
N LYS A 220 -13.89 -11.30 3.06
CA LYS A 220 -14.13 -10.10 2.24
C LYS A 220 -13.21 -8.93 2.64
N HIS A 221 -12.90 -8.82 3.92
CA HIS A 221 -12.04 -7.78 4.46
C HIS A 221 -11.16 -8.35 5.57
N PRO A 222 -9.97 -7.77 5.82
CA PRO A 222 -9.15 -8.12 6.96
C PRO A 222 -9.93 -7.95 8.26
N ARG A 223 -9.73 -8.87 9.18
CA ARG A 223 -10.30 -8.79 10.52
C ARG A 223 -9.63 -7.67 11.32
N ILE A 224 -10.40 -7.09 12.24
CA ILE A 224 -9.89 -6.18 13.25
C ILE A 224 -9.11 -6.97 14.31
N LEU A 225 -7.85 -6.60 14.51
CA LEU A 225 -6.97 -7.24 15.48
C LEU A 225 -7.34 -6.79 16.90
N THR A 226 -7.31 -7.73 17.84
CA THR A 226 -7.63 -7.50 19.27
C THR A 226 -6.55 -8.12 20.15
N ALA A 227 -6.66 -8.00 21.48
CA ALA A 227 -5.71 -8.61 22.41
C ALA A 227 -5.50 -10.12 22.23
N LYS A 228 -6.49 -10.83 21.68
CA LYS A 228 -6.39 -12.25 21.32
C LYS A 228 -5.27 -12.52 20.29
N ASP A 229 -4.88 -11.51 19.52
CA ASP A 229 -3.84 -11.62 18.49
C ASP A 229 -2.45 -11.20 18.97
N LEU A 230 -2.34 -10.65 20.19
CA LEU A 230 -1.09 -10.03 20.68
C LEU A 230 0.10 -11.01 20.67
N CYS A 231 -0.12 -12.26 21.07
CA CYS A 231 0.93 -13.29 21.05
C CYS A 231 1.45 -13.55 19.61
N GLN A 232 0.55 -13.58 18.63
CA GLN A 232 0.92 -13.80 17.22
C GLN A 232 1.60 -12.56 16.63
N ILE A 233 1.13 -11.36 16.96
CA ILE A 233 1.75 -10.09 16.58
C ILE A 233 3.19 -10.02 17.09
N LYS A 234 3.43 -10.35 18.38
CA LYS A 234 4.77 -10.35 18.99
C LYS A 234 5.73 -11.31 18.29
N LYS A 235 5.27 -12.51 17.92
CA LYS A 235 6.06 -13.53 17.21
C LYS A 235 6.27 -13.23 15.72
N SER A 236 5.44 -12.37 15.13
CA SER A 236 5.52 -12.04 13.70
C SER A 236 6.84 -11.35 13.33
N LYS A 237 7.36 -11.69 12.16
CA LYS A 237 8.49 -10.98 11.51
C LYS A 237 8.03 -9.76 10.69
N SER A 238 6.72 -9.54 10.60
CA SER A 238 6.16 -8.37 9.91
C SER A 238 6.55 -7.06 10.62
N LEU A 239 6.61 -5.98 9.87
CA LEU A 239 6.91 -4.64 10.40
C LEU A 239 5.62 -3.90 10.79
N PHE A 240 4.55 -4.15 10.05
CA PHE A 240 3.24 -3.54 10.22
C PHE A 240 2.17 -4.61 10.43
N ALA A 241 1.02 -4.22 10.95
CA ALA A 241 -0.14 -5.08 11.03
C ALA A 241 -1.43 -4.37 10.63
N ARG A 242 -2.42 -5.18 10.23
CA ARG A 242 -3.75 -4.76 9.77
C ARG A 242 -4.84 -5.73 10.22
N LYS A 243 -6.05 -5.32 10.56
CA LYS A 243 -6.57 -3.92 10.65
C LYS A 243 -6.74 -3.52 12.12
N PHE A 244 -6.48 -2.27 12.44
CA PHE A 244 -6.76 -1.72 13.77
C PHE A 244 -7.99 -0.81 13.74
N ASN A 245 -8.67 -0.72 14.87
CA ASN A 245 -9.78 0.20 15.11
C ASN A 245 -9.65 0.76 16.53
N ILE A 246 -9.89 2.06 16.71
CA ILE A 246 -9.62 2.75 17.97
C ILE A 246 -10.39 2.17 19.16
N THR A 247 -11.63 1.69 18.98
CA THR A 247 -12.46 1.17 20.06
C THR A 247 -12.31 -0.33 20.26
N GLN A 248 -12.07 -1.08 19.18
CA GLN A 248 -11.99 -2.55 19.23
C GLN A 248 -10.57 -3.05 19.47
N SER A 249 -9.55 -2.24 19.20
CA SER A 249 -8.13 -2.60 19.36
C SER A 249 -7.47 -1.93 20.57
N THR A 250 -8.24 -1.28 21.46
CA THR A 250 -7.74 -0.45 22.59
C THR A 250 -6.60 -1.09 23.39
N GLU A 251 -6.66 -2.40 23.63
CA GLU A 251 -5.66 -3.13 24.44
C GLU A 251 -4.32 -3.38 23.72
N ILE A 252 -4.22 -3.14 22.41
CA ILE A 252 -3.05 -3.44 21.59
C ILE A 252 -2.54 -2.27 20.75
N ILE A 253 -3.15 -1.10 20.88
CA ILE A 253 -2.77 0.14 20.18
C ILE A 253 -1.85 1.01 21.01
#